data_AF-A0A817IKB6-F1
#
_entry.id   AF-A0A817IKB6-F1
#
_cell.length_a   1.000
_cell.length_b   1.000
_cell.length_c   1.000
_cell.angle_alpha   90.00
_cell.angle_beta   90.00
_cell.angle_gamma   90.00
#
_symmetry.space_group_name_H-M   'P 1'
#
loop_
_entity.id
_entity.type
_entity.pdbx_description
1 polymer ?
#
loop_
_entity_poly.entity_id
_entity_poly.type
_entity_poly.pdbx_seq_one_letter_code
_entity_poly.pdbx_strand_id
1 'polypeptide(L)'
;NTSQSALLVVTPEKKTFKNNTVTQIRTPRFQSSPSRRLRSEDNIGNDFTQSFISGSMQKEKNDKEERRQIQLQKKRERSRSSRMNETEEQRQIRLEKERERSRSSRMNETEEQRQIRLEKERERSRSSRTNETEKQREIRLEKKKEQTQSTRTNELEELRQIRLQKERERSRFNRTNESEEQRQIRLEKKKEQSRSSRTNETEKQREIRLEKKKEQTQSTRTNELEEQRQIRLEQQKKRSQVNRTKKKVEKPNNENISTGQNFSHSNWPGPISRDLKDTRLQQFLEQMSMSKLAEATCAVCNIRTSAKDAKKIPISKIPNIELLKVSEELKSLIRNSTENTSIFNGNDNNGQTTAHIKSIIYD
;
A
#
# COMPACT_ATOMS: atom_id res chain seq x y z
N ASN A 1 -31.04 39.73 33.78
CA ASN A 1 -31.45 40.71 32.75
C ASN A 1 -30.26 41.25 31.98
N THR A 2 -29.79 40.50 30.98
CA THR A 2 -29.23 41.10 29.76
C THR A 2 -29.34 40.05 28.66
N SER A 3 -30.32 40.26 27.79
CA SER A 3 -30.64 39.45 26.62
C SER A 3 -29.66 39.78 25.50
N GLN A 4 -29.05 38.78 24.86
CA GLN A 4 -28.49 38.92 23.52
C GLN A 4 -28.89 37.73 22.64
N SER A 5 -30.02 37.97 21.98
CA SER A 5 -30.41 37.58 20.63
C SER A 5 -29.47 36.68 19.83
N ALA A 6 -29.96 35.46 19.58
CA ALA A 6 -29.53 34.57 18.52
C ALA A 6 -29.94 35.11 17.14
N LEU A 7 -28.98 35.29 16.24
CA LEU A 7 -29.24 35.52 14.81
C LEU A 7 -29.06 34.21 14.05
N LEU A 8 -30.19 33.61 13.71
CA LEU A 8 -30.35 32.55 12.72
C LEU A 8 -30.08 33.12 11.33
N VAL A 9 -28.97 32.73 10.70
CA VAL A 9 -28.73 32.97 9.27
C VAL A 9 -29.17 31.73 8.49
N VAL A 10 -30.32 31.87 7.83
CA VAL A 10 -30.91 30.93 6.89
C VAL A 10 -30.04 30.86 5.64
N THR A 11 -29.50 29.69 5.33
CA THR A 11 -28.83 29.39 4.06
C THR A 11 -29.86 28.94 3.02
N PRO A 12 -29.94 29.57 1.82
CA PRO A 12 -30.75 29.01 0.75
C PRO A 12 -29.96 27.96 -0.06
N GLU A 13 -30.53 26.77 -0.13
CA GLU A 13 -30.16 25.69 -1.04
C GLU A 13 -30.16 26.16 -2.50
N LYS A 14 -29.04 25.95 -3.21
CA LYS A 14 -29.01 26.08 -4.68
C LYS A 14 -28.84 24.69 -5.32
N LYS A 15 -29.97 24.22 -5.84
CA LYS A 15 -30.10 23.08 -6.76
C LYS A 15 -29.33 23.39 -8.06
N THR A 16 -28.37 22.55 -8.41
CA THR A 16 -27.71 22.58 -9.72
C THR A 16 -28.51 21.74 -10.72
N PHE A 17 -29.36 22.39 -11.51
CA PHE A 17 -29.87 21.82 -12.76
C PHE A 17 -28.97 22.28 -13.91
N LYS A 18 -28.51 21.29 -14.69
CA LYS A 18 -27.83 21.47 -15.98
C LYS A 18 -28.80 22.13 -16.96
N ASN A 19 -28.30 23.04 -17.81
CA ASN A 19 -28.68 23.17 -19.22
C ASN A 19 -27.74 24.19 -19.90
N ASN A 20 -26.79 23.68 -20.69
CA ASN A 20 -26.00 24.44 -21.65
C ASN A 20 -26.85 24.64 -22.90
N THR A 21 -27.26 25.87 -23.17
CA THR A 21 -27.71 26.29 -24.51
C THR A 21 -27.04 27.61 -24.86
N VAL A 22 -26.31 27.57 -25.97
CA VAL A 22 -25.54 28.67 -26.56
C VAL A 22 -26.51 29.76 -27.02
N THR A 23 -26.58 30.88 -26.29
CA THR A 23 -27.25 32.09 -26.76
C THR A 23 -26.33 32.85 -27.71
N GLN A 24 -26.56 32.67 -29.01
CA GLN A 24 -26.00 33.50 -30.07
C GLN A 24 -26.54 34.93 -29.93
N ILE A 25 -25.65 35.90 -29.78
CA ILE A 25 -25.99 37.32 -29.86
C ILE A 25 -26.39 37.63 -31.30
N ARG A 26 -27.68 37.93 -31.51
CA ARG A 26 -28.21 38.46 -32.77
C ARG A 26 -27.68 39.86 -33.00
N THR A 27 -26.87 40.05 -34.04
CA THR A 27 -26.64 41.37 -34.64
C THR A 27 -27.89 41.80 -35.41
N PRO A 28 -28.32 43.07 -35.34
CA PRO A 28 -29.47 43.55 -36.09
C PRO A 28 -29.13 43.65 -37.58
N ARG A 29 -29.99 43.02 -38.38
CA ARG A 29 -29.98 43.00 -39.84
C ARG A 29 -30.49 44.35 -40.35
N PHE A 30 -29.61 45.24 -40.79
CA PHE A 30 -30.02 46.40 -41.58
C PHE A 30 -30.44 45.92 -42.97
N GLN A 31 -31.69 46.20 -43.33
CA GLN A 31 -32.18 46.04 -44.70
C GLN A 31 -31.64 47.22 -45.53
N SER A 32 -30.76 46.92 -46.47
CA SER A 32 -30.35 47.86 -47.52
C SER A 32 -31.49 48.07 -48.52
N SER A 33 -31.92 49.32 -48.72
CA SER A 33 -32.85 49.66 -49.80
C SER A 33 -32.19 49.52 -51.18
N PRO A 34 -32.94 49.13 -52.22
CA PRO A 34 -32.42 48.81 -53.55
C PRO A 34 -32.59 49.99 -54.52
N SER A 35 -31.56 50.30 -55.30
CA SER A 35 -31.66 50.65 -56.74
C SER A 35 -30.36 51.25 -57.29
N ARG A 36 -29.62 50.47 -58.07
CA ARG A 36 -29.43 50.80 -59.49
C ARG A 36 -29.00 49.56 -60.26
N ARG A 37 -29.71 49.37 -61.37
CA ARG A 37 -29.71 48.23 -62.27
C ARG A 37 -28.64 48.42 -63.36
N LEU A 38 -28.25 47.30 -63.96
CA LEU A 38 -27.47 47.12 -65.21
C LEU A 38 -25.95 47.24 -64.99
N ARG A 39 -25.15 46.18 -65.18
CA ARG A 39 -25.00 45.43 -66.43
C ARG A 39 -24.42 44.04 -66.13
N SER A 40 -25.04 43.01 -66.69
CA SER A 40 -24.48 41.68 -66.90
C SER A 40 -23.40 41.78 -67.97
N GLU A 41 -22.15 41.52 -67.61
CA GLU A 41 -21.15 41.03 -68.55
C GLU A 41 -20.39 39.91 -67.85
N ASP A 42 -20.40 38.75 -68.51
CA ASP A 42 -19.70 37.55 -68.15
C ASP A 42 -18.21 37.87 -67.89
N ASN A 43 -17.74 37.62 -66.67
CA ASN A 43 -16.32 37.55 -66.38
C ASN A 43 -16.05 36.29 -65.56
N ILE A 44 -16.02 35.18 -66.28
CA ILE A 44 -15.21 34.02 -65.93
C ILE A 44 -13.76 34.53 -65.92
N GLY A 45 -13.23 34.84 -64.74
CA GLY A 45 -11.82 35.18 -64.59
C GLY A 45 -11.53 36.26 -63.55
N ASN A 46 -11.72 35.98 -62.26
CA ASN A 46 -10.95 36.71 -61.25
C ASN A 46 -10.72 35.98 -59.90
N ASP A 47 -10.67 34.64 -59.91
CA ASP A 47 -10.11 33.86 -58.78
C ASP A 47 -8.58 33.99 -58.67
N PHE A 48 -7.94 34.53 -59.71
CA PHE A 48 -6.49 34.69 -59.75
C PHE A 48 -6.00 35.93 -58.99
N THR A 49 -6.80 37.00 -58.85
CA THR A 49 -6.31 38.22 -58.18
C THR A 49 -6.61 38.26 -56.68
N GLN A 50 -7.68 37.61 -56.20
CA GLN A 50 -7.94 37.47 -54.75
C GLN A 50 -6.96 36.51 -54.05
N SER A 51 -6.50 35.46 -54.73
CA SER A 51 -5.47 34.55 -54.21
C SER A 51 -4.08 35.20 -54.13
N PHE A 52 -3.73 36.06 -55.08
CA PHE A 52 -2.46 36.80 -55.06
C PHE A 52 -2.40 37.91 -54.01
N ILE A 53 -3.50 38.64 -53.79
CA ILE A 53 -3.56 39.70 -52.75
C ILE A 53 -3.61 39.08 -51.34
N SER A 54 -4.31 37.95 -51.15
CA SER A 54 -4.29 37.23 -49.86
C SER A 54 -2.94 36.56 -49.59
N GLY A 55 -2.29 36.02 -50.62
CA GLY A 55 -0.94 35.46 -50.55
C GLY A 55 0.15 36.50 -50.26
N SER A 56 0.08 37.71 -50.84
CA SER A 56 1.03 38.79 -50.55
C SER A 56 0.88 39.31 -49.12
N MET A 57 -0.35 39.49 -48.64
CA MET A 57 -0.65 39.91 -47.27
C MET A 57 -0.25 38.86 -46.22
N GLN A 58 -0.33 37.57 -46.55
CA GLN A 58 0.15 36.49 -45.68
C GLN A 58 1.68 36.41 -45.68
N LYS A 59 2.32 36.62 -46.82
CA LYS A 59 3.79 36.66 -46.95
C LYS A 59 4.39 37.82 -46.15
N GLU A 60 3.83 39.02 -46.23
CA GLU A 60 4.29 40.17 -45.43
C GLU A 60 4.11 39.97 -43.92
N LYS A 61 3.00 39.32 -43.50
CA LYS A 61 2.79 38.98 -42.08
C LYS A 61 3.82 37.96 -41.60
N ASN A 62 4.13 36.96 -42.43
CA ASN A 62 5.14 35.95 -42.12
C ASN A 62 6.54 36.56 -42.08
N ASP A 63 6.90 37.41 -43.03
CA ASP A 63 8.18 38.13 -43.07
C ASP A 63 8.35 39.06 -41.87
N LYS A 64 7.25 39.72 -41.44
CA LYS A 64 7.24 40.56 -40.24
C LYS A 64 7.42 39.74 -38.96
N GLU A 65 6.75 38.60 -38.86
CA GLU A 65 6.92 37.70 -37.71
C GLU A 65 8.32 37.08 -37.71
N GLU A 66 8.87 36.70 -38.85
CA GLU A 66 10.24 36.20 -38.97
C GLU A 66 11.27 37.25 -38.55
N ARG A 67 11.14 38.50 -39.04
CA ARG A 67 11.98 39.62 -38.59
C ARG A 67 11.87 39.85 -37.08
N ARG A 68 10.67 39.72 -36.52
CA ARG A 68 10.44 39.82 -35.07
C ARG A 68 11.14 38.68 -34.32
N GLN A 69 11.06 37.45 -34.82
CA GLN A 69 11.74 36.29 -34.22
C GLN A 69 13.26 36.46 -34.24
N ILE A 70 13.83 36.89 -35.37
CA ILE A 70 15.26 37.20 -35.50
C ILE A 70 15.69 38.29 -34.50
N GLN A 71 14.89 39.36 -34.37
CA GLN A 71 15.19 40.43 -33.42
C GLN A 71 15.12 39.95 -31.95
N LEU A 72 14.12 39.12 -31.61
CA LEU A 72 14.00 38.51 -30.29
C LEU A 72 15.18 37.57 -30.01
N GLN A 73 15.63 36.80 -31.00
CA GLN A 73 16.80 35.93 -30.89
C GLN A 73 18.07 36.74 -30.61
N LYS A 74 18.34 37.79 -31.40
CA LYS A 74 19.48 38.69 -31.16
C LYS A 74 19.43 39.33 -29.77
N LYS A 75 18.24 39.72 -29.29
CA LYS A 75 18.06 40.26 -27.92
C LYS A 75 18.34 39.20 -26.84
N ARG A 76 17.89 37.96 -27.04
CA ARG A 76 18.18 36.82 -26.14
C ARG A 76 19.67 36.52 -26.09
N GLU A 77 20.35 36.51 -27.24
CA GLU A 77 21.79 36.28 -27.35
C GLU A 77 22.60 37.37 -26.63
N ARG A 78 22.29 38.65 -26.88
CA ARG A 78 22.92 39.77 -26.14
C ARG A 78 22.69 39.66 -24.64
N SER A 79 21.47 39.30 -24.22
CA SER A 79 21.14 39.11 -22.80
C SER A 79 21.91 37.93 -22.19
N ARG A 80 22.07 36.82 -22.93
CA ARG A 80 22.87 35.67 -22.48
C ARG A 80 24.34 36.04 -22.36
N SER A 81 24.91 36.69 -23.36
CA SER A 81 26.31 37.14 -23.34
C SER A 81 26.57 38.11 -22.20
N SER A 82 25.68 39.09 -21.98
CA SER A 82 25.77 40.00 -20.84
C SER A 82 25.68 39.29 -19.48
N ARG A 83 24.89 38.21 -19.36
CA ARG A 83 24.80 37.40 -18.13
C ARG A 83 25.99 36.47 -17.93
N MET A 84 26.67 36.04 -19.01
CA MET A 84 27.87 35.22 -18.88
C MET A 84 29.08 36.05 -18.48
N ASN A 85 29.09 37.33 -18.86
CA ASN A 85 30.17 38.27 -18.58
C ASN A 85 29.90 39.13 -17.32
N GLU A 86 28.83 38.88 -16.57
CA GLU A 86 28.52 39.63 -15.36
C GLU A 86 29.45 39.23 -14.21
N THR A 87 29.91 40.20 -13.41
CA THR A 87 30.60 39.89 -12.15
C THR A 87 29.61 39.38 -11.11
N GLU A 88 30.08 38.68 -10.07
CA GLU A 88 29.19 38.19 -9.01
C GLU A 88 28.45 39.33 -8.31
N GLU A 89 29.10 40.49 -8.08
CA GLU A 89 28.43 41.67 -7.51
C GLU A 89 27.30 42.20 -8.41
N GLN A 90 27.56 42.33 -9.72
CA GLN A 90 26.55 42.75 -10.69
C GLN A 90 25.40 41.75 -10.77
N ARG A 91 25.70 40.45 -10.69
CA ARG A 91 24.71 39.38 -10.60
C ARG A 91 23.83 39.50 -9.37
N GLN A 92 24.42 39.74 -8.20
CA GLN A 92 23.68 39.90 -6.95
C GLN A 92 22.78 41.15 -6.99
N ILE A 93 23.29 42.28 -7.48
CA ILE A 93 22.49 43.50 -7.65
C ILE A 93 21.31 43.26 -8.59
N ARG A 94 21.53 42.56 -9.72
CA ARG A 94 20.47 42.21 -10.68
C ARG A 94 19.41 41.32 -10.03
N LEU A 95 19.83 40.27 -9.31
CA LEU A 95 18.93 39.35 -8.63
C LEU A 95 18.16 40.05 -7.52
N GLU A 96 18.78 40.96 -6.77
CA GLU A 96 18.12 41.71 -5.71
C GLU A 96 17.05 42.65 -6.27
N LYS A 97 17.36 43.40 -7.34
CA LYS A 97 16.38 44.21 -8.07
C LYS A 97 15.23 43.37 -8.64
N GLU A 98 15.47 42.11 -9.00
CA GLU A 98 14.42 41.19 -9.48
C GLU A 98 13.55 40.67 -8.32
N ARG A 99 14.16 40.35 -7.17
CA ARG A 99 13.43 39.99 -5.94
C ARG A 99 12.56 41.14 -5.45
N GLU A 100 13.09 42.36 -5.42
CA GLU A 100 12.38 43.56 -4.98
C GLU A 100 11.16 43.85 -5.87
N ARG A 101 11.34 43.85 -7.20
CA ARG A 101 10.22 43.98 -8.15
C ARG A 101 9.18 42.88 -7.96
N SER A 102 9.61 41.64 -7.75
CA SER A 102 8.70 40.51 -7.51
C SER A 102 7.95 40.65 -6.19
N ARG A 103 8.61 41.12 -5.12
CA ARG A 103 7.98 41.41 -3.82
C ARG A 103 6.95 42.52 -3.95
N SER A 104 7.32 43.64 -4.57
CA SER A 104 6.42 44.78 -4.81
C SER A 104 5.20 44.37 -5.62
N SER A 105 5.39 43.62 -6.71
CA SER A 105 4.28 43.08 -7.52
C SER A 105 3.37 42.13 -6.74
N ARG A 106 3.90 41.35 -5.78
CA ARG A 106 3.09 40.45 -4.93
C ARG A 106 2.32 41.19 -3.84
N MET A 107 2.90 42.27 -3.30
CA MET A 107 2.24 43.09 -2.28
C MET A 107 1.06 43.89 -2.86
N ASN A 108 1.17 44.29 -4.12
CA ASN A 108 0.15 45.06 -4.84
C ASN A 108 -0.80 44.16 -5.66
N GLU A 109 -0.75 42.84 -5.48
CA GLU A 109 -1.57 41.88 -6.21
C GLU A 109 -3.03 41.90 -5.68
N THR A 110 -4.02 41.91 -6.57
CA THR A 110 -5.42 41.72 -6.15
C THR A 110 -5.68 40.27 -5.76
N GLU A 111 -6.73 39.99 -4.99
CA GLU A 111 -7.03 38.61 -4.58
C GLU A 111 -7.30 37.69 -5.79
N GLU A 112 -7.95 38.19 -6.84
CA GLU A 112 -8.16 37.43 -8.08
C GLU A 112 -6.83 37.10 -8.79
N GLN A 113 -5.94 38.08 -8.92
CA GLN A 113 -4.61 37.87 -9.51
C GLN A 113 -3.81 36.86 -8.69
N ARG A 114 -3.88 36.97 -7.36
CA ARG A 114 -3.23 36.04 -6.42
C ARG A 114 -3.75 34.62 -6.58
N GLN A 115 -5.05 34.43 -6.74
CA GLN A 115 -5.65 33.13 -6.98
C GLN A 115 -5.20 32.55 -8.33
N ILE A 116 -5.22 33.35 -9.40
CA ILE A 116 -4.74 32.91 -10.73
C ILE A 116 -3.26 32.51 -10.67
N ARG A 117 -2.41 33.30 -9.98
CA ARG A 117 -0.99 32.99 -9.83
C ARG A 117 -0.77 31.69 -9.05
N LEU A 118 -1.47 31.51 -7.92
CA LEU A 118 -1.37 30.29 -7.11
C LEU A 118 -1.90 29.07 -7.86
N GLU A 119 -2.96 29.22 -8.67
CA GLU A 119 -3.48 28.11 -9.47
C GLU A 119 -2.48 27.69 -10.55
N LYS A 120 -1.89 28.64 -11.28
CA LYS A 120 -0.81 28.36 -12.24
C LYS A 120 0.42 27.75 -11.57
N GLU A 121 0.70 28.09 -10.31
CA GLU A 121 1.80 27.48 -9.54
C GLU A 121 1.48 26.04 -9.11
N ARG A 122 0.24 25.77 -8.69
CA ARG A 122 -0.23 24.41 -8.41
C ARG A 122 -0.23 23.54 -9.65
N GLU A 123 -0.67 24.06 -10.79
CA GLU A 123 -0.67 23.35 -12.07
C GLU A 123 0.75 22.99 -12.52
N ARG A 124 1.68 23.95 -12.48
CA ARG A 124 3.10 23.69 -12.75
C ARG A 124 3.68 22.66 -11.78
N SER A 125 3.34 22.74 -10.50
CA SER A 125 3.79 21.75 -9.50
C SER A 125 3.21 20.36 -9.75
N ARG A 126 1.94 20.26 -10.18
CA ARG A 126 1.32 18.99 -10.57
C ARG A 126 2.01 18.41 -11.80
N SER A 127 2.18 19.20 -12.86
CA SER A 127 2.87 18.79 -14.08
C SER A 127 4.32 18.35 -13.81
N SER A 128 5.04 19.08 -12.96
CA SER A 128 6.38 18.68 -12.53
C SER A 128 6.35 17.33 -11.81
N ARG A 129 5.39 17.09 -10.92
CA ARG A 129 5.26 15.81 -10.18
C ARG A 129 4.84 14.64 -11.05
N THR A 130 4.02 14.87 -12.08
CA THR A 130 3.62 13.81 -13.02
C THR A 130 4.77 13.43 -13.95
N ASN A 131 5.66 14.38 -14.24
CA ASN A 131 6.80 14.17 -15.13
C ASN A 131 8.11 13.83 -14.36
N GLU A 132 8.04 13.66 -13.04
CA GLU A 132 9.19 13.24 -12.20
C GLU A 132 9.60 11.80 -12.57
N THR A 133 10.91 11.56 -12.67
CA THR A 133 11.43 10.18 -12.71
C THR A 133 11.39 9.55 -11.31
N GLU A 134 11.41 8.21 -11.20
CA GLU A 134 11.36 7.57 -9.87
C GLU A 134 12.52 8.01 -8.96
N LYS A 135 13.74 8.16 -9.50
CA LYS A 135 14.89 8.68 -8.74
C LYS A 135 14.63 10.11 -8.22
N GLN A 136 14.06 10.99 -9.04
CA GLN A 136 13.72 12.35 -8.62
C GLN A 136 12.62 12.33 -7.54
N ARG A 137 11.63 11.44 -7.69
CA ARG A 137 10.55 11.23 -6.73
C ARG A 137 11.08 10.75 -5.39
N GLU A 138 12.00 9.78 -5.39
CA GLU A 138 12.68 9.28 -4.20
C GLU A 138 13.45 10.39 -3.47
N ILE A 139 14.32 11.11 -4.18
CA ILE A 139 15.08 12.24 -3.63
C ILE A 139 14.15 13.29 -3.02
N ARG A 140 13.04 13.61 -3.69
CA ARG A 140 12.05 14.58 -3.17
C ARG A 140 11.38 14.05 -1.90
N LEU A 141 11.01 12.78 -1.85
CA LEU A 141 10.39 12.17 -0.69
C LEU A 141 11.36 12.04 0.49
N GLU A 142 12.63 11.73 0.22
CA GLU A 142 13.69 11.67 1.21
C GLU A 142 13.95 13.04 1.85
N LYS A 143 14.16 14.09 1.03
CA LYS A 143 14.27 15.47 1.54
C LYS A 143 13.07 15.89 2.39
N LYS A 144 11.86 15.46 2.00
CA LYS A 144 10.64 15.74 2.79
C LYS A 144 10.62 14.97 4.12
N LYS A 145 11.10 13.73 4.14
CA LYS A 145 11.25 12.94 5.37
C LYS A 145 12.27 13.58 6.30
N GLU A 146 13.44 13.96 5.79
CA GLU A 146 14.50 14.65 6.54
C GLU A 146 14.00 15.96 7.15
N GLN A 147 13.32 16.80 6.35
CA GLN A 147 12.72 18.04 6.85
C GLN A 147 11.71 17.77 7.96
N THR A 148 10.85 16.75 7.79
CA THR A 148 9.85 16.38 8.80
C THR A 148 10.50 15.82 10.07
N GLN A 149 11.60 15.08 9.92
CA GLN A 149 12.34 14.55 11.05
C GLN A 149 13.02 15.69 11.81
N SER A 150 13.71 16.59 11.12
CA SER A 150 14.36 17.76 11.70
C SER A 150 13.37 18.65 12.46
N THR A 151 12.17 18.89 11.90
CA THR A 151 11.14 19.66 12.61
C THR A 151 10.60 18.93 13.84
N ARG A 152 10.52 17.60 13.82
CA ARG A 152 10.06 16.79 14.95
C ARG A 152 11.10 16.64 16.05
N THR A 153 12.39 16.54 15.71
CA THR A 153 13.46 16.43 16.70
C THR A 153 13.65 17.73 17.46
N ASN A 154 13.42 18.86 16.79
CA ASN A 154 13.53 20.20 17.36
C ASN A 154 12.17 20.76 17.84
N GLU A 155 11.15 19.90 17.94
CA GLU A 155 9.79 20.29 18.35
C GLU A 155 9.75 20.57 19.86
N LEU A 156 9.24 21.73 20.26
CA LEU A 156 8.94 22.02 21.67
C LEU A 156 7.80 21.10 22.17
N GLU A 157 7.83 20.70 23.45
CA GLU A 157 6.86 19.74 23.98
C GLU A 157 5.40 20.24 23.86
N GLU A 158 5.15 21.55 24.02
CA GLU A 158 3.80 22.13 23.83
C GLU A 158 3.30 21.95 22.38
N LEU A 159 4.17 22.23 21.40
CA LEU A 159 3.84 22.05 19.98
C LEU A 159 3.63 20.57 19.66
N ARG A 160 4.42 19.68 20.28
CA ARG A 160 4.27 18.23 20.17
C ARG A 160 2.91 17.77 20.70
N GLN A 161 2.46 18.27 21.86
CA GLN A 161 1.15 17.94 22.40
C GLN A 161 0.01 18.44 21.49
N ILE A 162 0.10 19.69 20.99
CA ILE A 162 -0.88 20.23 20.04
C ILE A 162 -0.93 19.37 18.77
N ARG A 163 0.21 18.96 18.23
CA ARG A 163 0.28 18.09 17.04
C ARG A 163 -0.36 16.73 17.32
N LEU A 164 -0.04 16.09 18.44
CA LEU A 164 -0.60 14.79 18.83
C LEU A 164 -2.11 14.88 19.09
N GLN A 165 -2.58 15.99 19.68
CA GLN A 165 -4.01 16.23 19.87
C GLN A 165 -4.73 16.34 18.52
N LYS A 166 -4.22 17.16 17.59
CA LYS A 166 -4.77 17.27 16.22
C LYS A 166 -4.74 15.93 15.47
N GLU A 167 -3.72 15.11 15.70
CA GLU A 167 -3.63 13.76 15.13
C GLU A 167 -4.69 12.81 15.70
N ARG A 168 -4.92 12.84 17.02
CA ARG A 168 -6.00 12.08 17.68
C ARG A 168 -7.38 12.52 17.19
N GLU A 169 -7.60 13.83 17.05
CA GLU A 169 -8.86 14.40 16.53
C GLU A 169 -9.11 13.95 15.09
N ARG A 170 -8.11 14.06 14.20
CA ARG A 170 -8.21 13.52 12.83
C ARG A 170 -8.47 12.03 12.81
N SER A 171 -7.81 11.25 13.67
CA SER A 171 -8.04 9.80 13.76
C SER A 171 -9.47 9.48 14.21
N ARG A 172 -10.01 10.24 15.18
CA ARG A 172 -11.40 10.11 15.62
C ARG A 172 -12.36 10.44 14.48
N PHE A 173 -12.17 11.59 13.82
CA PHE A 173 -12.98 12.01 12.68
C PHE A 173 -12.97 10.98 11.53
N ASN A 174 -11.80 10.42 11.21
CA ASN A 174 -11.71 9.38 10.19
C ASN A 174 -12.42 8.09 10.61
N ARG A 175 -12.38 7.72 11.90
CA ARG A 175 -13.08 6.53 12.42
C ARG A 175 -14.59 6.72 12.55
N THR A 176 -15.08 7.95 12.74
CA THR A 176 -16.52 8.22 12.76
C THR A 176 -17.11 8.25 11.36
N ASN A 177 -16.31 8.63 10.37
CA ASN A 177 -16.73 8.74 8.97
C ASN A 177 -16.29 7.54 8.11
N GLU A 178 -15.71 6.49 8.71
CA GLU A 178 -15.35 5.28 7.97
C GLU A 178 -16.61 4.50 7.57
N SER A 179 -16.63 3.93 6.36
CA SER A 179 -17.70 3.00 5.98
C SER A 179 -17.57 1.68 6.75
N GLU A 180 -18.66 0.91 6.85
CA GLU A 180 -18.60 -0.39 7.56
C GLU A 180 -17.60 -1.36 6.90
N GLU A 181 -17.46 -1.34 5.57
CA GLU A 181 -16.44 -2.11 4.85
C GLU A 181 -15.02 -1.69 5.25
N GLN A 182 -14.74 -0.38 5.28
CA GLN A 182 -13.44 0.15 5.72
C GLN A 182 -13.15 -0.23 7.19
N ARG A 183 -14.17 -0.17 8.04
CA ARG A 183 -14.10 -0.61 9.44
C ARG A 183 -13.76 -2.08 9.56
N GLN A 184 -14.41 -2.94 8.79
CA GLN A 184 -14.13 -4.38 8.76
C GLN A 184 -12.71 -4.66 8.29
N ILE A 185 -12.27 -4.04 7.20
CA ILE A 185 -10.88 -4.18 6.69
C ILE A 185 -9.87 -3.74 7.76
N ARG A 186 -10.10 -2.60 8.42
CA ARG A 186 -9.23 -2.10 9.50
C ARG A 186 -9.18 -3.07 10.68
N LEU A 187 -10.33 -3.62 11.10
CA LEU A 187 -10.39 -4.58 12.20
C LEU A 187 -9.73 -5.91 11.83
N GLU A 188 -9.90 -6.38 10.60
CA GLU A 188 -9.29 -7.63 10.13
C GLU A 188 -7.77 -7.51 10.06
N LYS A 189 -7.24 -6.41 9.48
CA LYS A 189 -5.80 -6.10 9.52
C LYS A 189 -5.25 -6.06 10.94
N LYS A 190 -6.01 -5.49 11.90
CA LYS A 190 -5.61 -5.45 13.31
C LYS A 190 -5.59 -6.86 13.93
N LYS A 191 -6.55 -7.73 13.60
CA LYS A 191 -6.55 -9.13 14.06
C LYS A 191 -5.38 -9.90 13.47
N GLU A 192 -5.12 -9.74 12.18
CA GLU A 192 -4.00 -10.38 11.48
C GLU A 192 -2.66 -9.97 12.09
N GLN A 193 -2.43 -8.66 12.29
CA GLN A 193 -1.24 -8.17 12.96
C GLN A 193 -1.11 -8.75 14.38
N SER A 194 -2.20 -8.83 15.14
CA SER A 194 -2.18 -9.44 16.47
C SER A 194 -1.93 -10.95 16.43
N ARG A 195 -2.41 -11.67 15.41
CA ARG A 195 -2.13 -13.10 15.23
C ARG A 195 -0.66 -13.31 14.89
N SER A 196 -0.13 -12.58 13.90
CA SER A 196 1.28 -12.62 13.52
C SER A 196 2.21 -12.27 14.69
N SER A 197 1.86 -11.26 15.48
CA SER A 197 2.63 -10.92 16.69
C SER A 197 2.61 -12.03 17.74
N ARG A 198 1.53 -12.82 17.82
CA ARG A 198 1.40 -13.95 18.77
C ARG A 198 2.10 -15.20 18.27
N THR A 199 2.11 -15.46 16.97
CA THR A 199 2.82 -16.62 16.40
C THR A 199 4.32 -16.46 16.48
N ASN A 200 4.80 -15.20 16.39
CA ASN A 200 6.22 -14.87 16.45
C ASN A 200 6.67 -14.45 17.86
N GLU A 201 5.81 -14.62 18.87
CA GLU A 201 6.08 -14.28 20.27
C GLU A 201 7.06 -15.30 20.87
N THR A 202 8.11 -14.84 21.55
CA THR A 202 8.99 -15.74 22.33
C THR A 202 8.29 -16.17 23.63
N GLU A 203 8.66 -17.32 24.21
CA GLU A 203 7.97 -17.79 25.44
C GLU A 203 8.04 -16.77 26.58
N LYS A 204 9.18 -16.10 26.78
CA LYS A 204 9.31 -15.02 27.77
C LYS A 204 8.34 -13.86 27.51
N GLN A 205 8.16 -13.44 26.25
CA GLN A 205 7.20 -12.40 25.90
C GLN A 205 5.76 -12.88 26.15
N ARG A 206 5.49 -14.15 25.85
CA ARG A 206 4.19 -14.79 26.06
C ARG A 206 3.82 -14.85 27.53
N GLU A 207 4.74 -15.21 28.40
CA GLU A 207 4.56 -15.20 29.85
C GLU A 207 4.25 -13.78 30.35
N ILE A 208 5.06 -12.78 29.99
CA ILE A 208 4.83 -11.38 30.36
C ILE A 208 3.44 -10.90 29.91
N ARG A 209 3.03 -11.24 28.68
CA ARG A 209 1.71 -10.87 28.16
C ARG A 209 0.59 -11.56 28.92
N LEU A 210 0.73 -12.84 29.26
CA LEU A 210 -0.26 -13.57 30.05
C LEU A 210 -0.36 -13.03 31.46
N GLU A 211 0.77 -12.68 32.09
CA GLU A 211 0.79 -12.10 33.43
C GLU A 211 0.10 -10.74 33.46
N LYS A 212 0.45 -9.83 32.55
CA LYS A 212 -0.25 -8.55 32.38
C LYS A 212 -1.75 -8.73 32.14
N LYS A 213 -2.14 -9.77 31.39
CA LYS A 213 -3.56 -10.08 31.17
C LYS A 213 -4.26 -10.56 32.45
N LYS A 214 -3.58 -11.35 33.30
CA LYS A 214 -4.10 -11.76 34.61
C LYS A 214 -4.26 -10.55 35.53
N GLU A 215 -3.23 -9.71 35.65
CA GLU A 215 -3.25 -8.48 36.44
C GLU A 215 -4.38 -7.56 36.01
N GLN A 216 -4.53 -7.33 34.70
CA GLN A 216 -5.63 -6.53 34.16
C GLN A 216 -6.99 -7.15 34.51
N THR A 217 -7.13 -8.47 34.37
CA THR A 217 -8.37 -9.17 34.71
C THR A 217 -8.67 -9.06 36.20
N GLN A 218 -7.66 -9.19 37.06
CA GLN A 218 -7.80 -9.04 38.51
C GLN A 218 -8.22 -7.61 38.86
N SER A 219 -7.52 -6.60 38.34
CA SER A 219 -7.85 -5.18 38.51
C SER A 219 -9.28 -4.86 38.05
N THR A 220 -9.72 -5.40 36.90
CA THR A 220 -11.11 -5.21 36.45
C THR A 220 -12.12 -5.87 37.36
N ARG A 221 -11.78 -7.01 38.00
CA ARG A 221 -12.67 -7.71 38.95
C ARG A 221 -12.72 -7.04 40.31
N THR A 222 -11.61 -6.47 40.78
CA THR A 222 -11.58 -5.75 42.06
C THR A 222 -12.32 -4.42 41.97
N ASN A 223 -12.31 -3.79 40.80
CA ASN A 223 -12.99 -2.52 40.53
C ASN A 223 -14.39 -2.71 39.92
N GLU A 224 -14.89 -3.94 39.84
CA GLU A 224 -16.20 -4.27 39.29
C GLU A 224 -17.30 -3.82 40.27
N LEU A 225 -18.33 -3.12 39.77
CA LEU A 225 -19.52 -2.83 40.57
C LEU A 225 -20.29 -4.12 40.87
N GLU A 226 -20.97 -4.20 42.01
CA GLU A 226 -21.66 -5.44 42.42
C GLU A 226 -22.68 -5.92 41.37
N GLU A 227 -23.42 -5.00 40.73
CA GLU A 227 -24.34 -5.35 39.63
C GLU A 227 -23.62 -6.02 38.46
N GLN A 228 -22.47 -5.48 38.03
CA GLN A 228 -21.65 -6.06 36.97
C GLN A 228 -21.13 -7.45 37.37
N ARG A 229 -20.73 -7.59 38.63
CA ARG A 229 -20.27 -8.85 39.21
C ARG A 229 -21.37 -9.92 39.17
N GLN A 230 -22.60 -9.57 39.52
CA GLN A 230 -23.74 -10.49 39.45
C GLN A 230 -24.04 -10.91 38.01
N ILE A 231 -24.08 -9.95 37.07
CA ILE A 231 -24.27 -10.24 35.64
C ILE A 231 -23.19 -11.20 35.13
N ARG A 232 -21.92 -10.97 35.47
CA ARG A 232 -20.81 -11.84 35.07
C ARG A 232 -20.95 -13.25 35.65
N LEU A 233 -21.29 -13.38 36.93
CA LEU A 233 -21.50 -14.68 37.58
C LEU A 233 -22.70 -15.43 36.99
N GLU A 234 -23.79 -14.73 36.68
CA GLU A 234 -24.95 -15.31 36.01
C GLU A 234 -24.61 -15.80 34.60
N GLN A 235 -23.89 -14.98 33.82
CA GLN A 235 -23.38 -15.40 32.51
C GLN A 235 -22.45 -16.62 32.61
N GLN A 236 -21.60 -16.68 33.63
CA GLN A 236 -20.75 -17.83 33.89
C GLN A 236 -21.59 -19.08 34.20
N LYS A 237 -22.61 -18.97 35.05
CA LYS A 237 -23.55 -20.07 35.35
C LYS A 237 -24.26 -20.55 34.09
N LYS A 238 -24.80 -19.64 33.26
CA LYS A 238 -25.46 -19.97 31.98
C LYS A 238 -24.52 -20.71 31.03
N ARG A 239 -23.27 -20.24 30.88
CA ARG A 239 -22.25 -20.93 30.05
C ARG A 239 -21.93 -22.33 30.59
N SER A 240 -21.77 -22.48 31.89
CA SER A 240 -21.52 -23.78 32.52
C SER A 240 -22.71 -24.74 32.33
N GLN A 241 -23.94 -24.26 32.43
CA GLN A 241 -25.14 -25.05 32.16
C GLN A 241 -25.20 -25.50 30.69
N VAL A 242 -25.00 -24.59 29.73
CA VAL A 242 -24.94 -24.92 28.30
C VAL A 242 -23.86 -25.95 28.00
N ASN A 243 -22.69 -25.83 28.61
CA ASN A 243 -21.61 -26.80 28.43
C ASN A 243 -21.98 -28.17 29.01
N ARG A 244 -22.67 -28.20 30.16
CA ARG A 244 -23.17 -29.45 30.76
C ARG A 244 -24.24 -30.10 29.91
N THR A 245 -25.18 -29.32 29.34
CA THR A 245 -26.24 -29.86 28.47
C THR A 245 -25.67 -30.38 27.15
N LYS A 246 -24.74 -29.65 26.50
CA LYS A 246 -24.02 -30.15 25.32
C LYS A 246 -23.31 -31.48 25.60
N LYS A 247 -22.58 -31.56 26.71
CA LYS A 247 -21.89 -32.80 27.13
C LYS A 247 -22.85 -33.96 27.48
N LYS A 248 -24.09 -33.65 27.89
CA LYS A 248 -25.14 -34.65 28.16
C LYS A 248 -25.82 -35.12 26.87
N VAL A 249 -26.00 -34.24 25.88
CA VAL A 249 -26.51 -34.60 24.54
C VAL A 249 -25.48 -35.42 23.74
N GLU A 250 -24.18 -35.20 23.96
CA GLU A 250 -23.10 -35.98 23.34
C GLU A 250 -22.87 -37.38 23.97
N LYS A 251 -23.57 -37.73 25.06
CA LYS A 251 -23.60 -39.10 25.62
C LYS A 251 -24.95 -39.74 25.29
N PRO A 252 -25.05 -40.77 24.42
CA PRO A 252 -26.35 -41.37 24.15
C PRO A 252 -26.86 -42.12 25.39
N ASN A 253 -28.16 -41.90 25.68
CA ASN A 253 -28.93 -42.63 26.67
C ASN A 253 -28.93 -44.12 26.31
N ASN A 254 -28.29 -44.94 27.15
CA ASN A 254 -28.30 -46.39 27.01
C ASN A 254 -29.10 -47.00 28.17
N GLU A 255 -30.38 -46.67 28.30
CA GLU A 255 -31.31 -47.42 29.15
C GLU A 255 -32.70 -47.44 28.50
N ASN A 256 -33.17 -48.67 28.23
CA ASN A 256 -34.53 -49.10 27.93
C ASN A 256 -35.15 -48.72 26.57
N ILE A 257 -35.16 -49.67 25.63
CA ILE A 257 -36.38 -50.22 25.00
C ILE A 257 -36.07 -51.66 24.59
N SER A 258 -36.73 -52.59 25.29
CA SER A 258 -36.90 -53.98 24.86
C SER A 258 -38.18 -54.03 24.03
N THR A 259 -38.04 -54.12 22.71
CA THR A 259 -38.96 -54.78 21.77
C THR A 259 -38.35 -54.73 20.38
N GLY A 260 -38.20 -55.90 19.76
CA GLY A 260 -37.47 -56.07 18.51
C GLY A 260 -38.13 -55.37 17.33
N GLN A 261 -37.30 -54.80 16.47
CA GLN A 261 -37.27 -55.08 15.03
C GLN A 261 -36.09 -54.34 14.40
N ASN A 262 -35.33 -55.08 13.60
CA ASN A 262 -34.17 -54.64 12.86
C ASN A 262 -34.48 -53.44 11.96
N PHE A 263 -33.81 -52.31 12.13
CA PHE A 263 -33.42 -51.45 11.01
C PHE A 263 -32.07 -50.80 11.28
N SER A 264 -31.16 -51.06 10.35
CA SER A 264 -29.76 -50.69 10.28
C SER A 264 -29.51 -49.18 10.29
N HIS A 265 -28.78 -48.68 11.29
CA HIS A 265 -27.99 -47.44 11.20
C HIS A 265 -26.52 -47.77 11.39
N SER A 266 -25.71 -47.38 10.42
CA SER A 266 -24.34 -47.80 10.19
C SER A 266 -23.41 -47.55 11.37
N ASN A 267 -22.99 -48.66 11.96
CA ASN A 267 -21.74 -48.92 12.67
C ASN A 267 -20.59 -47.98 12.28
N TRP A 268 -20.20 -47.08 13.20
CA TRP A 268 -18.80 -46.68 13.25
C TRP A 268 -18.03 -47.88 13.81
N PRO A 269 -16.96 -48.36 13.16
CA PRO A 269 -16.26 -49.54 13.65
C PRO A 269 -15.75 -49.25 15.06
N GLY A 270 -16.04 -50.17 15.98
CA GLY A 270 -15.55 -50.10 17.35
C GLY A 270 -14.02 -49.98 17.37
N PRO A 271 -13.43 -49.52 18.49
CA PRO A 271 -11.98 -49.38 18.62
C PRO A 271 -11.29 -50.67 18.17
N ILE A 272 -10.48 -50.56 17.11
CA ILE A 272 -9.74 -51.71 16.58
C ILE A 272 -8.89 -52.29 17.72
N SER A 273 -9.02 -53.59 17.97
CA SER A 273 -8.29 -54.25 19.05
C SER A 273 -6.79 -54.06 18.86
N ARG A 274 -6.07 -53.92 19.98
CA ARG A 274 -4.63 -53.64 19.97
C ARG A 274 -3.88 -54.73 19.21
N ASP A 275 -4.26 -55.99 19.43
CA ASP A 275 -3.66 -57.15 18.77
C ASP A 275 -3.86 -57.10 17.26
N LEU A 276 -5.04 -56.68 16.78
CA LEU A 276 -5.29 -56.53 15.34
C LEU A 276 -4.45 -55.38 14.75
N LYS A 277 -4.28 -54.26 15.48
CA LYS A 277 -3.40 -53.16 15.03
C LYS A 277 -1.96 -53.63 14.94
N ASP A 278 -1.48 -54.34 15.95
CA ASP A 278 -0.10 -54.78 16.05
C ASP A 278 0.19 -55.85 14.98
N THR A 279 -0.75 -56.77 14.73
CA THR A 279 -0.63 -57.79 13.68
C THR A 279 -0.67 -57.16 12.28
N ARG A 280 -1.54 -56.17 12.05
CA ARG A 280 -1.63 -55.47 10.76
C ARG A 280 -0.42 -54.57 10.52
N LEU A 281 0.13 -53.96 11.56
CA LEU A 281 1.36 -53.20 11.49
C LEU A 281 2.56 -54.12 11.18
N GLN A 282 2.64 -55.29 11.81
CA GLN A 282 3.67 -56.29 11.47
C GLN A 282 3.54 -56.76 10.02
N GLN A 283 2.34 -57.14 9.56
CA GLN A 283 2.11 -57.49 8.16
C GLN A 283 2.47 -56.35 7.19
N PHE A 284 2.16 -55.10 7.57
CA PHE A 284 2.54 -53.93 6.77
C PHE A 284 4.06 -53.79 6.70
N LEU A 285 4.77 -53.91 7.82
CA LEU A 285 6.23 -53.82 7.85
C LEU A 285 6.91 -54.97 7.08
N GLU A 286 6.31 -56.16 7.06
CA GLU A 286 6.78 -57.31 6.27
C GLU A 286 6.53 -57.12 4.76
N GLN A 287 5.41 -56.50 4.37
CA GLN A 287 5.06 -56.28 2.96
C GLN A 287 5.65 -54.98 2.36
N MET A 288 5.88 -53.97 3.19
CA MET A 288 6.39 -52.66 2.80
C MET A 288 7.73 -52.39 3.48
N SER A 289 8.83 -52.53 2.72
CA SER A 289 10.12 -52.08 3.21
C SER A 289 10.13 -50.56 3.38
N MET A 290 10.61 -50.06 4.52
CA MET A 290 10.66 -48.62 4.84
C MET A 290 11.43 -47.80 3.78
N SER A 291 12.33 -48.44 3.03
CA SER A 291 12.98 -47.84 1.86
C SER A 291 12.02 -47.43 0.74
N LYS A 292 10.83 -48.04 0.65
CA LYS A 292 9.80 -47.68 -0.34
C LYS A 292 9.00 -46.43 0.04
N LEU A 293 8.97 -46.07 1.32
CA LEU A 293 8.27 -44.91 1.88
C LEU A 293 9.22 -43.76 2.20
N ALA A 294 10.53 -43.97 2.09
CA ALA A 294 11.52 -42.95 2.28
C ALA A 294 11.32 -41.84 1.24
N GLU A 295 11.07 -40.62 1.70
CA GLU A 295 11.06 -39.41 0.88
C GLU A 295 12.42 -38.72 1.01
N ALA A 296 12.94 -38.21 -0.11
CA ALA A 296 14.12 -37.38 -0.15
C ALA A 296 13.71 -35.96 -0.59
N THR A 297 14.27 -34.95 0.07
CA THR A 297 14.13 -33.54 -0.34
C THR A 297 15.20 -33.21 -1.39
N CYS A 298 14.77 -32.69 -2.54
CA CYS A 298 15.70 -32.19 -3.55
C CYS A 298 16.46 -30.98 -3.02
N ALA A 299 17.79 -31.02 -3.02
CA ALA A 299 18.63 -29.92 -2.54
C ALA A 299 18.51 -28.63 -3.38
N VAL A 300 18.04 -28.74 -4.63
CA VAL A 300 17.93 -27.60 -5.57
C VAL A 300 16.57 -26.91 -5.48
N CYS A 301 15.48 -27.67 -5.50
CA CYS A 301 14.11 -27.11 -5.52
C CYS A 301 13.32 -27.33 -4.22
N ASN A 302 13.89 -28.00 -3.22
CA ASN A 302 13.27 -28.32 -1.93
C ASN A 302 11.93 -29.09 -2.01
N ILE A 303 11.67 -29.73 -3.15
CA ILE A 303 10.51 -30.60 -3.34
C ILE A 303 10.82 -31.97 -2.72
N ARG A 304 9.85 -32.54 -1.99
CA ARG A 304 9.90 -33.91 -1.47
C ARG A 304 9.48 -34.89 -2.56
N THR A 305 10.33 -35.86 -2.85
CA THR A 305 10.04 -36.93 -3.81
C THR A 305 10.34 -38.27 -3.18
N SER A 306 9.62 -39.32 -3.59
CA SER A 306 9.95 -40.70 -3.23
C SER A 306 11.41 -41.00 -3.55
N ALA A 307 12.12 -41.63 -2.62
CA ALA A 307 13.53 -42.01 -2.79
C ALA A 307 13.73 -42.99 -3.96
N LYS A 308 12.67 -43.69 -4.40
CA LYS A 308 12.71 -44.55 -5.60
C LYS A 308 12.89 -43.77 -6.90
N ASP A 309 12.30 -42.57 -6.96
CA ASP A 309 12.29 -41.73 -8.16
C ASP A 309 13.49 -40.75 -8.18
N ALA A 310 14.25 -40.72 -7.09
CA ALA A 310 15.44 -39.90 -6.94
C ALA A 310 16.62 -40.51 -7.73
N LYS A 311 17.03 -39.84 -8.81
CA LYS A 311 18.25 -40.18 -9.54
C LYS A 311 19.45 -39.52 -8.87
N LYS A 312 20.43 -40.32 -8.47
CA LYS A 312 21.73 -39.81 -8.01
C LYS A 312 22.47 -39.23 -9.21
N ILE A 313 22.70 -37.93 -9.20
CA ILE A 313 23.51 -37.25 -10.23
C ILE A 313 24.86 -36.93 -9.58
N PRO A 314 25.99 -37.35 -10.17
CA PRO A 314 27.29 -36.95 -9.66
C PRO A 314 27.44 -35.43 -9.79
N ILE A 315 28.04 -34.84 -8.76
CA ILE A 315 28.22 -33.39 -8.58
C ILE A 315 28.83 -32.71 -9.82
N SER A 316 29.73 -33.40 -10.54
CA SER A 316 30.36 -32.93 -11.78
C SER A 316 29.42 -32.72 -12.97
N LYS A 317 28.21 -33.29 -12.94
CA LYS A 317 27.20 -33.16 -14.01
C LYS A 317 26.18 -32.04 -13.76
N ILE A 318 26.31 -31.30 -12.66
CA ILE A 318 25.41 -30.18 -12.33
C ILE A 318 25.94 -28.92 -13.02
N PRO A 319 25.24 -28.37 -14.04
CA PRO A 319 25.65 -27.14 -14.68
C PRO A 319 25.62 -25.98 -13.66
N ASN A 320 26.62 -25.10 -13.74
CA ASN A 320 26.76 -23.93 -12.86
C ASN A 320 26.84 -24.27 -11.36
N ILE A 321 27.47 -25.39 -11.00
CA ILE A 321 27.68 -25.77 -9.59
C ILE A 321 28.37 -24.66 -8.76
N GLU A 322 29.13 -23.78 -9.40
CA GLU A 322 29.78 -22.66 -8.74
C GLU A 322 28.80 -21.68 -8.09
N LEU A 323 27.56 -21.61 -8.57
CA LEU A 323 26.48 -20.81 -7.98
C LEU A 323 25.91 -21.44 -6.70
N LEU A 324 26.15 -22.73 -6.49
CA LEU A 324 25.77 -23.46 -5.26
C LEU A 324 26.90 -23.47 -4.22
N LYS A 325 28.01 -22.77 -4.47
CA LYS A 325 29.07 -22.59 -3.46
C LYS A 325 28.48 -21.81 -2.29
N VAL A 326 28.42 -22.48 -1.15
CA VAL A 326 28.08 -21.85 0.14
C VAL A 326 29.05 -20.69 0.37
N SER A 327 28.51 -19.49 0.60
CA SER A 327 29.27 -18.28 0.96
C SER A 327 30.30 -18.61 2.05
N GLU A 328 31.52 -18.09 1.94
CA GLU A 328 32.59 -18.29 2.95
C GLU A 328 32.13 -17.88 4.36
N GLU A 329 31.23 -16.91 4.46
CA GLU A 329 30.61 -16.49 5.73
C GLU A 329 29.80 -17.63 6.37
N LEU A 330 29.04 -18.38 5.58
CA LEU A 330 28.23 -19.52 6.05
C LEU A 330 29.08 -20.77 6.33
N LYS A 331 30.24 -20.93 5.69
CA LYS A 331 31.15 -22.05 5.99
C LYS A 331 31.72 -21.98 7.40
N SER A 332 31.90 -20.78 7.95
CA SER A 332 32.35 -20.58 9.34
C SER A 332 31.27 -21.03 10.36
N LEU A 333 30.00 -20.75 10.06
CA LEU A 333 28.85 -21.17 10.87
C LEU A 333 28.63 -22.69 10.86
N ILE A 334 28.85 -23.34 9.72
CA ILE A 334 28.66 -24.80 9.60
C ILE A 334 29.78 -25.57 10.33
N ARG A 335 31.04 -25.11 10.27
CA ARG A 335 32.17 -25.75 10.98
C ARG A 335 31.95 -25.83 12.50
N ASN A 336 31.32 -24.81 13.07
CA ASN A 336 31.02 -24.77 14.51
C ASN A 336 29.88 -25.71 14.92
N SER A 337 29.11 -26.26 13.97
CA SER A 337 28.02 -27.21 14.25
C SER A 337 28.46 -28.68 14.23
N THR A 338 29.58 -28.99 13.56
CA THR A 338 30.11 -30.36 13.44
C THR A 338 30.94 -30.82 14.64
N GLU A 339 31.35 -29.90 15.52
CA GLU A 339 32.08 -30.24 16.76
C GLU A 339 31.18 -30.79 17.87
N ASN A 340 29.84 -30.73 17.71
CA ASN A 340 28.86 -31.25 18.68
C ASN A 340 28.22 -32.60 18.29
N THR A 341 28.79 -33.32 17.32
CA THR A 341 28.35 -34.70 16.99
C THR A 341 29.52 -35.68 17.06
N SER A 342 29.98 -35.96 18.27
CA SER A 342 30.56 -37.27 18.56
C SER A 342 29.43 -38.27 18.81
N ILE A 343 29.66 -39.54 18.48
CA ILE A 343 28.80 -40.72 18.67
C ILE A 343 27.95 -41.11 17.43
N PHE A 344 28.61 -41.68 16.41
CA PHE A 344 28.53 -43.11 16.08
C PHE A 344 29.43 -43.38 14.86
N ASN A 345 30.58 -44.00 15.10
CA ASN A 345 31.40 -44.62 14.06
C ASN A 345 30.70 -45.92 13.62
N GLY A 346 30.20 -45.94 12.38
CA GLY A 346 29.93 -47.16 11.64
C GLY A 346 30.85 -47.15 10.42
N ASN A 347 31.88 -48.00 10.45
CA ASN A 347 32.75 -48.26 9.31
C ASN A 347 31.92 -48.77 8.13
N ASP A 348 31.98 -48.09 6.99
CA ASP A 348 31.85 -48.73 5.69
C ASP A 348 32.95 -48.19 4.77
N ASN A 349 33.91 -49.08 4.50
CA ASN A 349 34.99 -48.89 3.56
C ASN A 349 34.42 -48.78 2.14
N ASN A 350 34.41 -47.58 1.56
CA ASN A 350 34.73 -47.32 0.15
C ASN A 350 34.73 -45.81 -0.11
N GLY A 351 35.88 -45.28 -0.50
CA GLY A 351 36.15 -43.85 -0.68
C GLY A 351 35.35 -43.18 -1.80
N GLN A 352 34.12 -42.80 -1.50
CA GLN A 352 33.35 -41.78 -2.22
C GLN A 352 32.68 -40.87 -1.19
N THR A 353 33.08 -39.60 -1.14
CA THR A 353 32.45 -38.57 -0.31
C THR A 353 31.00 -38.36 -0.75
N THR A 354 30.07 -39.06 -0.12
CA THR A 354 28.64 -38.82 -0.20
C THR A 354 28.26 -37.75 0.83
N ALA A 355 27.87 -36.57 0.36
CA ALA A 355 27.36 -35.51 1.23
C ALA A 355 25.97 -35.90 1.76
N HIS A 356 25.92 -36.41 2.99
CA HIS A 356 24.68 -36.52 3.75
C HIS A 356 24.40 -35.21 4.48
N ILE A 357 23.59 -34.33 3.86
CA ILE A 357 23.03 -33.17 4.57
C ILE A 357 21.76 -33.66 5.29
N LYS A 358 21.90 -33.98 6.58
CA LYS A 358 20.75 -34.16 7.48
C LYS A 358 20.13 -32.79 7.72
N SER A 359 18.87 -32.62 7.32
CA SER A 359 18.08 -31.43 7.66
C SER A 359 17.86 -31.40 9.17
N ILE A 360 18.45 -30.40 9.83
CA ILE A 360 18.17 -30.03 11.21
C ILE A 360 16.73 -29.51 11.26
N ILE A 361 15.83 -30.27 11.89
CA ILE A 361 14.53 -29.79 12.36
C ILE A 361 14.83 -29.07 13.68
N TYR A 362 14.55 -27.77 13.74
CA TYR A 362 14.49 -27.04 15.00
C TYR A 362 13.12 -27.28 15.64
N ASP A 363 13.10 -27.74 16.89
CA ASP A 363 11.94 -27.66 17.78
C ASP A 363 11.75 -26.23 18.31
#